data_AF-A0A258AFK9-F1
#
_entry.id   AF-A0A258AFK9-F1
#
_cell.length_a   1.000
_cell.length_b   1.000
_cell.length_c   1.000
_cell.angle_alpha   90.00
_cell.angle_beta   90.00
_cell.angle_gamma   90.00
#
_symmetry.space_group_name_H-M   'P 1'
#
loop_
_entity.id
_entity.type
_entity.pdbx_description
1 polymer ?
#
loop_
_entity_poly.entity_id
_entity_poly.type
_entity_poly.pdbx_seq_one_letter_code
_entity_poly.pdbx_strand_id
1 'polypeptide(L)'
;EYGKVVEPGNPSASKLIKAINHVAGVEAMPKKGDKLPAPQIAAIEKWISMGLPWPAEAAVAEHAKADPMQHWAYKPVQKPALPAGFTGNPIDAFVGAKLKAAGFDFAAPADAATLTRRIHLTLTGLPPTFEELQKNPTPQTLIPQLLAQPAYGERWARFWLDVVRYADTNGYQVAGRSNYYPFAYTYRDWIVKALNDDMPYDQFVSYQLAADRMTAATPNSPNLAALGFYNVGERFINDRLLITDDRIDVIGRGLLGLTVACARCHDHKFDPIPSRDYYAMYSILNSSDEPDDTVMPIIGKAANEKDGQDYDAKAAEIAKKELDFKRTVYDEFRKPERLAEYLAFAQDATDIKDTTVFKGKAGQMKLRDRVADQWRDFLKRYALNTKPHAAMIAWNRFAQLPEAEFAVKSAAIAQELAKPESGCTPEIAAAFTQTPPKSMKDVALAYARIILDSKVEPMRQLMQDKLSPMSVPVEGANTFFTRKDSETVVRLNNERTKLDSTHPGAPPRAMVMVDKPKPQDVRVYIRGNPARQGDPAPRAWLTMFGGEKFTDGSGRLDLAKHIASKDNPLTARVIVNRVWLQHFGKPLVSQTSDFGVQTAKPVQRLQHFQFALILKKSNVQN
;
A
#
# COMPACT_ATOMS: atom_id res chain seq x y z
N GLU A 1 24.69 14.64 -12.89
CA GLU A 1 25.84 14.97 -12.02
C GLU A 1 25.83 16.47 -11.75
N TYR A 2 25.75 16.90 -10.49
CA TYR A 2 25.79 18.33 -10.16
C TYR A 2 27.26 18.73 -9.98
N GLY A 3 27.90 19.23 -11.03
CA GLY A 3 29.24 19.81 -10.96
C GLY A 3 29.28 21.05 -10.06
N LYS A 4 30.49 21.51 -9.69
CA LYS A 4 30.69 22.74 -8.91
C LYS A 4 29.97 23.91 -9.59
N VAL A 5 29.08 24.58 -8.85
CA VAL A 5 28.28 25.71 -9.34
C VAL A 5 28.99 27.05 -9.09
N VAL A 6 29.90 27.08 -8.12
CA VAL A 6 30.69 28.25 -7.72
C VAL A 6 32.15 27.81 -7.54
N GLU A 7 33.08 28.58 -8.09
CA GLU A 7 34.52 28.45 -7.87
C GLU A 7 34.97 29.55 -6.90
N PRO A 8 35.30 29.22 -5.63
CA PRO A 8 35.72 30.20 -4.64
C PRO A 8 36.90 31.05 -5.13
N GLY A 9 36.83 32.36 -4.96
CA GLY A 9 37.84 33.30 -5.43
C GLY A 9 37.78 33.60 -6.94
N ASN A 10 36.96 32.88 -7.72
CA ASN A 10 36.87 33.04 -9.17
C ASN A 10 35.42 33.21 -9.67
N PRO A 11 34.87 34.44 -9.59
CA PRO A 11 33.51 34.72 -10.06
C PRO A 11 33.29 34.42 -11.54
N SER A 12 34.28 34.68 -12.41
CA SER A 12 34.14 34.49 -13.86
C SER A 12 34.11 33.00 -14.25
N ALA A 13 34.79 32.13 -13.49
CA ALA A 13 34.70 30.69 -13.66
C ALA A 13 33.40 30.09 -13.09
N SER A 14 32.71 30.81 -12.20
CA SER A 14 31.53 30.32 -11.49
C SER A 14 30.28 30.23 -12.39
N LYS A 15 29.68 29.04 -12.50
CA LYS A 15 28.44 28.82 -13.26
C LYS A 15 27.27 29.66 -12.74
N LEU A 16 27.22 29.91 -11.42
CA LEU A 16 26.23 30.78 -10.79
C LEU A 16 26.23 32.18 -11.40
N ILE A 17 27.40 32.81 -11.53
CA ILE A 17 27.56 34.15 -12.10
C ILE A 17 27.12 34.16 -13.55
N LYS A 18 27.48 33.14 -14.33
CA LYS A 18 27.04 32.99 -15.72
C LYS A 18 25.52 32.87 -15.83
N ALA A 19 24.88 32.11 -14.92
CA ALA A 19 23.45 31.92 -14.88
C ALA A 19 22.70 33.21 -14.54
N ILE A 20 23.12 33.95 -13.50
CA ILE A 20 22.47 35.22 -13.11
C ILE A 20 22.82 36.39 -14.03
N ASN A 21 23.92 36.29 -14.79
CA ASN A 21 24.24 37.24 -15.84
C ASN A 21 23.54 36.96 -17.18
N HIS A 22 22.82 35.85 -17.29
CA HIS A 22 22.15 35.37 -18.51
C HIS A 22 23.15 35.17 -19.68
N VAL A 23 24.31 34.58 -19.38
CA VAL A 23 25.32 34.25 -20.41
C VAL A 23 24.79 33.14 -21.32
N ALA A 24 24.93 33.32 -22.64
CA ALA A 24 24.48 32.36 -23.64
C ALA A 24 25.10 30.96 -23.42
N GLY A 25 24.27 29.92 -23.55
CA GLY A 25 24.68 28.52 -23.32
C GLY A 25 24.68 28.07 -21.85
N VAL A 26 24.37 28.97 -20.91
CA VAL A 26 24.10 28.64 -19.50
C VAL A 26 22.64 28.94 -19.20
N GLU A 27 21.95 28.00 -18.54
CA GLU A 27 20.55 28.19 -18.15
C GLU A 27 20.43 29.42 -17.23
N ALA A 28 19.65 30.42 -17.67
CA ALA A 28 19.48 31.68 -16.99
C ALA A 28 18.75 31.52 -15.65
N MET A 29 19.11 32.33 -14.66
CA MET A 29 18.47 32.39 -13.36
C MET A 29 18.20 33.85 -12.96
N PRO A 30 16.95 34.24 -12.67
CA PRO A 30 15.74 33.41 -12.63
C PRO A 30 15.26 32.93 -14.02
N LYS A 31 14.93 31.63 -14.14
CA LYS A 31 14.61 30.96 -15.43
C LYS A 31 13.50 31.59 -16.27
N LYS A 32 12.55 32.28 -15.63
CA LYS A 32 11.43 32.98 -16.27
C LYS A 32 11.28 34.42 -15.75
N GLY A 33 12.34 34.97 -15.17
CA GLY A 33 12.32 36.30 -14.56
C GLY A 33 13.40 37.20 -15.17
N ASP A 34 13.32 38.47 -14.81
CA ASP A 34 14.33 39.44 -15.22
C ASP A 34 15.68 39.13 -14.57
N LYS A 35 16.74 39.53 -15.29
CA LYS A 35 18.11 39.51 -14.78
C LYS A 35 18.15 40.28 -13.45
N LEU A 36 18.85 39.72 -12.46
CA LEU A 36 19.02 40.42 -11.18
C LEU A 36 19.61 41.82 -11.40
N PRO A 37 19.19 42.84 -10.62
CA PRO A 37 19.78 44.17 -10.69
C PRO A 37 21.30 44.14 -10.53
N ALA A 38 22.01 44.97 -11.30
CA ALA A 38 23.47 45.02 -11.30
C ALA A 38 24.10 45.09 -9.89
N PRO A 39 23.56 45.84 -8.91
CA PRO A 39 24.11 45.86 -7.55
C PRO A 39 24.05 44.51 -6.83
N GLN A 40 23.02 43.69 -7.09
CA GLN A 40 22.88 42.36 -6.49
C GLN A 40 23.86 41.36 -7.12
N ILE A 41 24.03 41.42 -8.44
CA ILE A 41 25.04 40.61 -9.15
C ILE A 41 26.43 40.97 -8.64
N ALA A 42 26.75 42.26 -8.53
CA ALA A 42 28.04 42.73 -8.02
C ALA A 42 28.30 42.27 -6.57
N ALA A 43 27.26 42.23 -5.72
CA ALA A 43 27.38 41.71 -4.36
C ALA A 43 27.74 40.22 -4.33
N ILE A 44 27.12 39.42 -5.21
CA ILE A 44 27.41 37.98 -5.33
C ILE A 44 28.81 37.76 -5.93
N GLU A 45 29.20 38.52 -6.94
CA GLU A 45 30.55 38.47 -7.51
C GLU A 45 31.61 38.81 -6.46
N LYS A 46 31.38 39.86 -5.67
CA LYS A 46 32.27 40.23 -4.56
C LYS A 46 32.34 39.12 -3.52
N TRP A 47 31.20 38.55 -3.11
CA TRP A 47 31.17 37.43 -2.16
C TRP A 47 31.96 36.20 -2.65
N ILE A 48 31.82 35.85 -3.93
CA ILE A 48 32.62 34.76 -4.54
C ILE A 48 34.10 35.13 -4.58
N SER A 49 34.44 36.36 -4.96
CA SER A 49 35.84 36.83 -5.03
C SER A 49 36.54 36.78 -3.67
N MET A 50 35.80 36.98 -2.59
CA MET A 50 36.31 36.89 -1.22
C MET A 50 36.53 35.45 -0.74
N GLY A 51 36.28 34.43 -1.59
CA GLY A 51 36.42 33.03 -1.23
C GLY A 51 35.19 32.42 -0.55
N LEU A 52 34.00 33.00 -0.78
CA LEU A 52 32.75 32.61 -0.13
C LEU A 52 32.79 32.76 1.40
N PRO A 53 33.30 33.89 1.94
CA PRO A 53 33.32 34.07 3.38
C PRO A 53 31.88 34.10 3.84
N TRP A 54 31.55 33.13 4.67
CA TRP A 54 30.39 33.25 5.52
C TRP A 54 30.79 34.21 6.64
N PRO A 55 30.02 35.27 6.94
CA PRO A 55 30.30 36.04 8.14
C PRO A 55 30.35 35.06 9.32
N ALA A 56 31.38 35.17 10.18
CA ALA A 56 31.31 34.57 11.50
C ALA A 56 30.00 35.08 12.08
N GLU A 57 29.04 34.18 12.34
CA GLU A 57 27.66 34.53 12.63
C GLU A 57 27.65 35.57 13.76
N ALA A 58 27.51 36.85 13.41
CA ALA A 58 26.60 37.66 14.18
C ALA A 58 25.32 36.88 14.02
N ALA A 59 24.96 36.12 15.06
CA ALA A 59 23.69 35.44 15.11
C ALA A 59 22.69 36.48 14.62
N VAL A 60 22.21 36.32 13.36
CA VAL A 60 20.85 36.73 13.06
C VAL A 60 20.16 36.08 14.19
N ALA A 61 19.70 36.85 15.19
CA ALA A 61 19.13 36.28 16.39
C ALA A 61 18.19 35.23 15.85
N GLU A 62 18.57 33.96 15.96
CA GLU A 62 17.68 32.88 15.56
C GLU A 62 16.56 33.22 16.51
N HIS A 63 15.44 33.74 15.99
CA HIS A 63 14.27 33.90 16.81
C HIS A 63 14.14 32.54 17.45
N ALA A 64 14.47 32.46 18.75
CA ALA A 64 14.80 31.19 19.37
C ALA A 64 13.68 30.27 18.96
N LYS A 65 13.98 29.27 18.10
CA LYS A 65 12.91 28.52 17.44
C LYS A 65 12.10 27.97 18.59
N ALA A 66 10.88 28.51 18.75
CA ALA A 66 10.05 28.16 19.89
C ALA A 66 9.97 26.64 19.86
N ASP A 67 10.30 26.00 20.98
CA ASP A 67 10.26 24.55 21.08
C ASP A 67 8.92 24.08 20.47
N PRO A 68 8.94 23.29 19.38
CA PRO A 68 7.73 22.94 18.66
C PRO A 68 6.74 22.21 19.58
N MET A 69 7.21 21.56 20.63
CA MET A 69 6.37 20.91 21.65
C MET A 69 5.62 21.91 22.55
N GLN A 70 5.90 23.21 22.45
CA GLN A 70 5.09 24.28 23.04
C GLN A 70 3.86 24.65 22.19
N HIS A 71 3.74 24.09 20.98
CA HIS A 71 2.58 24.29 20.14
C HIS A 71 1.30 23.78 20.83
N TRP A 72 0.21 24.54 20.69
CA TRP A 72 -1.02 24.32 21.45
C TRP A 72 -1.66 22.96 21.16
N ALA A 73 -1.51 22.44 19.94
CA ALA A 73 -2.09 21.16 19.54
C ALA A 73 -1.34 19.96 20.12
N TYR A 74 -0.05 20.12 20.47
CA TYR A 74 0.78 19.04 21.03
C TYR A 74 0.70 18.97 22.56
N LYS A 75 0.01 19.92 23.19
CA LYS A 75 -0.25 19.87 24.62
C LYS A 75 -1.41 18.91 24.92
N PRO A 76 -1.29 18.09 25.99
CA PRO A 76 -2.38 17.26 26.48
C PRO A 76 -3.69 18.05 26.62
N VAL A 77 -4.80 17.40 26.28
CA VAL A 77 -6.13 18.00 26.41
C VAL A 77 -6.49 18.07 27.89
N GLN A 78 -6.80 19.27 28.39
CA GLN A 78 -7.23 19.49 29.77
C GLN A 78 -8.69 19.93 29.81
N LYS A 79 -9.44 19.46 30.82
CA LYS A 79 -10.82 19.89 31.07
C LYS A 79 -10.83 21.28 31.73
N PRO A 80 -11.34 22.33 31.07
CA PRO A 80 -11.37 23.66 31.67
C PRO A 80 -12.47 23.75 32.74
N ALA A 81 -12.23 24.56 33.77
CA ALA A 81 -13.25 24.93 34.75
C ALA A 81 -14.35 25.78 34.08
N LEU A 82 -15.61 25.55 34.46
CA LEU A 82 -16.73 26.33 33.96
C LEU A 82 -16.71 27.76 34.55
N PRO A 83 -17.09 28.79 33.77
CA PRO A 83 -17.33 30.12 34.30
C PRO A 83 -18.36 30.08 35.44
N ALA A 84 -18.07 30.79 36.53
CA ALA A 84 -18.92 30.79 37.73
C ALA A 84 -20.31 31.39 37.46
N GLY A 85 -21.34 30.83 38.12
CA GLY A 85 -22.71 31.34 38.09
C GLY A 85 -23.53 30.97 36.84
N PHE A 86 -23.03 30.10 35.96
CA PHE A 86 -23.78 29.65 34.79
C PHE A 86 -24.58 28.36 35.07
N THR A 87 -25.86 28.37 34.73
CA THR A 87 -26.75 27.19 34.74
C THR A 87 -27.19 26.88 33.32
N GLY A 88 -26.83 25.72 32.77
CA GLY A 88 -27.19 25.35 31.40
C GLY A 88 -26.11 24.54 30.68
N ASN A 89 -26.08 24.62 29.33
CA ASN A 89 -25.07 23.93 28.53
C ASN A 89 -23.67 24.53 28.81
N PRO A 90 -22.65 23.71 29.13
CA PRO A 90 -21.28 24.15 29.36
C PRO A 90 -20.70 25.06 28.25
N ILE A 91 -21.02 24.79 26.98
CA ILE A 91 -20.55 25.59 25.84
C ILE A 91 -21.05 27.03 25.94
N ASP A 92 -22.33 27.21 26.29
CA ASP A 92 -22.96 28.52 26.41
C ASP A 92 -22.33 29.33 27.54
N ALA A 93 -21.84 28.68 28.60
CA ALA A 93 -21.10 29.36 29.65
C ALA A 93 -19.86 30.09 29.11
N PHE A 94 -19.08 29.42 28.25
CA PHE A 94 -17.88 30.02 27.65
C PHE A 94 -18.21 31.04 26.56
N VAL A 95 -19.23 30.77 25.73
CA VAL A 95 -19.69 31.72 24.71
C VAL A 95 -20.19 33.00 25.38
N GLY A 96 -21.08 32.87 26.36
CA GLY A 96 -21.69 33.97 27.09
C GLY A 96 -20.66 34.81 27.85
N ALA A 97 -19.70 34.16 28.52
CA ALA A 97 -18.60 34.88 29.18
C ALA A 97 -17.79 35.74 28.18
N LYS A 98 -17.55 35.24 26.97
CA LYS A 98 -16.85 35.98 25.91
C LYS A 98 -17.68 37.10 25.30
N LEU A 99 -18.96 36.86 25.04
CA LEU A 99 -19.90 37.89 24.56
C LEU A 99 -20.00 39.03 25.55
N LYS A 100 -20.24 38.72 26.83
CA LYS A 100 -20.33 39.72 27.90
C LYS A 100 -19.05 40.55 28.03
N ALA A 101 -17.89 39.91 27.99
CA ALA A 101 -16.60 40.62 28.00
C ALA A 101 -16.39 41.53 26.78
N ALA A 102 -17.04 41.25 25.66
CA ALA A 102 -17.02 42.05 24.45
C ALA A 102 -18.20 43.05 24.34
N GLY A 103 -19.04 43.16 25.38
CA GLY A 103 -20.20 44.06 25.38
C GLY A 103 -21.39 43.58 24.53
N PHE A 104 -21.48 42.27 24.26
CA PHE A 104 -22.57 41.65 23.52
C PHE A 104 -23.38 40.68 24.39
N ASP A 105 -24.64 40.46 24.01
CA ASP A 105 -25.49 39.38 24.51
C ASP A 105 -25.72 38.33 23.43
N PHE A 106 -26.34 37.21 23.81
CA PHE A 106 -26.78 36.21 22.84
C PHE A 106 -27.84 36.78 21.89
N ALA A 107 -27.80 36.35 20.64
CA ALA A 107 -28.89 36.61 19.71
C ALA A 107 -30.20 35.97 20.19
N ALA A 108 -31.33 36.55 19.78
CA ALA A 108 -32.64 35.95 20.06
C ALA A 108 -32.71 34.51 19.52
N PRO A 109 -33.33 33.56 20.26
CA PRO A 109 -33.56 32.21 19.76
C PRO A 109 -34.32 32.22 18.43
N ALA A 110 -33.97 31.29 17.54
CA ALA A 110 -34.75 31.08 16.32
C ALA A 110 -36.16 30.55 16.67
N ASP A 111 -37.14 30.83 15.81
CA ASP A 111 -38.48 30.25 15.94
C ASP A 111 -38.44 28.71 15.81
N ALA A 112 -39.48 28.05 16.32
CA ALA A 112 -39.55 26.59 16.39
C ALA A 112 -39.41 25.94 15.01
N ALA A 113 -40.07 26.46 13.98
CA ALA A 113 -40.02 25.90 12.63
C ALA A 113 -38.61 26.01 12.02
N THR A 114 -37.96 27.16 12.17
CA THR A 114 -36.56 27.37 11.75
C THR A 114 -35.62 26.42 12.50
N LEU A 115 -35.81 26.24 13.81
CA LEU A 115 -34.96 25.38 14.63
C LEU A 115 -35.14 23.91 14.25
N THR A 116 -36.38 23.42 14.11
CA THR A 116 -36.69 22.06 13.65
C THR A 116 -36.06 21.78 12.28
N ARG A 117 -36.21 22.70 11.32
CA ARG A 117 -35.61 22.55 9.99
C ARG A 117 -34.08 22.47 10.05
N ARG A 118 -33.43 23.32 10.85
CA ARG A 118 -31.97 23.30 11.03
C ARG A 118 -31.51 21.98 11.65
N ILE A 119 -32.16 21.52 12.72
CA ILE A 119 -31.78 20.28 13.40
C ILE A 119 -31.91 19.07 12.45
N HIS A 120 -33.01 18.97 11.70
CA HIS A 120 -33.20 17.92 10.68
C HIS A 120 -32.07 17.92 9.64
N LEU A 121 -31.85 19.04 8.96
CA LEU A 121 -30.80 19.14 7.93
C LEU A 121 -29.39 18.91 8.50
N THR A 122 -29.15 19.37 9.73
CA THR A 122 -27.86 19.22 10.40
C THR A 122 -27.60 17.80 10.92
N LEU A 123 -28.62 17.02 11.29
CA LEU A 123 -28.42 15.67 11.79
C LEU A 123 -28.56 14.62 10.69
N THR A 124 -29.62 14.69 9.89
CA THR A 124 -29.94 13.66 8.88
C THR A 124 -29.68 14.12 7.45
N GLY A 125 -29.54 15.43 7.20
CA GLY A 125 -29.38 15.97 5.85
C GLY A 125 -30.68 16.04 5.06
N LEU A 126 -31.78 15.63 5.68
CA LEU A 126 -33.12 15.63 5.09
C LEU A 126 -33.96 16.73 5.74
N PRO A 127 -34.85 17.40 5.00
CA PRO A 127 -35.79 18.33 5.60
C PRO A 127 -36.83 17.58 6.45
N PRO A 128 -37.43 18.24 7.47
CA PRO A 128 -38.59 17.69 8.16
C PRO A 128 -39.80 17.61 7.21
N THR A 129 -40.69 16.66 7.47
CA THR A 129 -42.02 16.62 6.85
C THR A 129 -42.89 17.78 7.35
N PHE A 130 -43.95 18.09 6.62
CA PHE A 130 -44.91 19.12 7.05
C PHE A 130 -45.56 18.79 8.41
N GLU A 131 -45.90 17.52 8.64
CA GLU A 131 -46.49 17.07 9.91
C GLU A 131 -45.51 17.19 11.09
N GLU A 132 -44.23 16.88 10.89
CA GLU A 132 -43.19 17.05 11.91
C GLU A 132 -42.97 18.53 12.27
N LEU A 133 -43.06 19.43 11.29
CA LEU A 133 -43.01 20.88 11.53
C LEU A 133 -44.20 21.36 12.36
N GLN A 134 -45.43 20.89 12.07
CA GLN A 134 -46.63 21.31 12.78
C GLN A 134 -46.62 20.91 14.27
N LYS A 135 -45.90 19.84 14.63
CA LYS A 135 -45.77 19.38 16.02
C LYS A 135 -44.95 20.33 16.90
N ASN A 136 -44.21 21.29 16.33
CA ASN A 136 -43.34 22.22 17.04
C ASN A 136 -42.50 21.55 18.15
N PRO A 137 -41.71 20.50 17.83
CA PRO A 137 -40.98 19.75 18.83
C PRO A 137 -39.86 20.59 19.45
N THR A 138 -39.56 20.35 20.73
CA THR A 138 -38.40 20.97 21.38
C THR A 138 -37.11 20.26 20.96
N PRO A 139 -35.94 20.94 20.98
CA PRO A 139 -34.66 20.30 20.68
C PRO A 139 -34.37 19.07 21.54
N GLN A 140 -34.80 19.08 22.81
CA GLN A 140 -34.59 18.00 23.77
C GLN A 140 -35.29 16.70 23.37
N THR A 141 -36.44 16.79 22.69
CA THR A 141 -37.17 15.61 22.21
C THR A 141 -36.76 15.25 20.77
N LEU A 142 -36.51 16.24 19.92
CA LEU A 142 -36.20 16.04 18.51
C LEU A 142 -34.81 15.45 18.26
N ILE A 143 -33.78 15.95 18.94
CA ILE A 143 -32.38 15.53 18.69
C ILE A 143 -32.19 14.02 18.94
N PRO A 144 -32.65 13.43 20.06
CA PRO A 144 -32.55 11.99 20.27
C PRO A 144 -33.26 11.16 19.21
N GLN A 145 -34.43 11.61 18.73
CA GLN A 145 -35.19 10.91 17.68
C GLN A 145 -34.41 10.88 16.37
N LEU A 146 -33.82 12.01 15.96
CA LEU A 146 -33.06 12.09 14.71
C LEU A 146 -31.73 11.36 14.77
N LEU A 147 -31.04 11.38 15.93
CA LEU A 147 -29.81 10.61 16.13
C LEU A 147 -30.05 9.10 16.07
N ALA A 148 -31.26 8.64 16.36
CA ALA A 148 -31.65 7.24 16.24
C ALA A 148 -32.09 6.84 14.82
N GLN A 149 -32.20 7.79 13.87
CA GLN A 149 -32.56 7.47 12.50
C GLN A 149 -31.35 6.95 11.71
N PRO A 150 -31.52 5.94 10.82
CA PRO A 150 -30.45 5.44 9.96
C PRO A 150 -29.73 6.54 9.15
N ALA A 151 -30.50 7.55 8.71
CA ALA A 151 -30.01 8.69 7.94
C ALA A 151 -28.93 9.51 8.65
N TYR A 152 -28.85 9.48 10.00
CA TYR A 152 -27.78 10.14 10.74
C TYR A 152 -26.42 9.51 10.41
N GLY A 153 -26.30 8.19 10.58
CA GLY A 153 -25.10 7.43 10.25
C GLY A 153 -24.74 7.51 8.76
N GLU A 154 -25.73 7.46 7.85
CA GLU A 154 -25.50 7.61 6.41
C GLU A 154 -24.90 8.97 6.06
N ARG A 155 -25.45 10.06 6.62
CA ARG A 155 -24.94 11.42 6.41
C ARG A 155 -23.51 11.58 6.93
N TRP A 156 -23.24 11.07 8.12
CA TRP A 156 -21.90 11.18 8.72
C TRP A 156 -20.88 10.29 8.02
N ALA A 157 -21.27 9.08 7.65
CA ALA A 157 -20.43 8.15 6.90
C ALA A 157 -19.95 8.78 5.61
N ARG A 158 -20.83 9.46 4.84
CA ARG A 158 -20.42 10.17 3.62
C ARG A 158 -19.22 11.11 3.85
N PHE A 159 -19.24 11.87 4.94
CA PHE A 159 -18.14 12.78 5.28
C PHE A 159 -16.88 12.02 5.72
N TRP A 160 -17.02 10.94 6.52
CA TRP A 160 -15.89 10.12 6.92
C TRP A 160 -15.24 9.39 5.72
N LEU A 161 -16.04 8.90 4.79
CA LEU A 161 -15.59 8.22 3.57
C LEU A 161 -14.71 9.13 2.70
N ASP A 162 -15.01 10.43 2.65
CA ASP A 162 -14.13 11.43 2.00
C ASP A 162 -12.78 11.55 2.72
N VAL A 163 -12.76 11.52 4.06
CA VAL A 163 -11.52 11.59 4.86
C VAL A 163 -10.63 10.38 4.60
N VAL A 164 -11.22 9.20 4.43
CA VAL A 164 -10.49 7.93 4.24
C VAL A 164 -10.32 7.55 2.77
N ARG A 165 -10.58 8.48 1.84
CA ARG A 165 -10.50 8.33 0.38
C ARG A 165 -11.24 7.11 -0.19
N TYR A 166 -12.39 6.79 0.40
CA TYR A 166 -13.20 5.67 -0.07
C TYR A 166 -13.51 5.78 -1.57
N ALA A 167 -13.38 4.66 -2.26
CA ALA A 167 -13.82 4.52 -3.64
C ALA A 167 -14.31 3.10 -3.89
N ASP A 168 -15.38 2.94 -4.67
CA ASP A 168 -15.82 1.62 -5.14
C ASP A 168 -14.89 1.04 -6.23
N THR A 169 -13.88 1.82 -6.65
CA THR A 169 -12.88 1.42 -7.63
C THR A 169 -11.46 1.70 -7.14
N ASN A 170 -10.50 0.96 -7.68
CA ASN A 170 -9.09 0.99 -7.32
C ASN A 170 -8.24 1.91 -8.21
N GLY A 171 -8.88 2.81 -8.96
CA GLY A 171 -8.25 3.74 -9.89
C GLY A 171 -8.08 3.16 -11.30
N TYR A 172 -6.94 3.47 -11.93
CA TYR A 172 -6.61 2.98 -13.27
C TYR A 172 -5.99 1.57 -13.23
N GLN A 173 -6.45 0.70 -14.12
CA GLN A 173 -5.92 -0.64 -14.30
C GLN A 173 -5.50 -0.88 -15.75
N VAL A 174 -4.46 -1.69 -15.92
CA VAL A 174 -3.91 -2.05 -17.24
C VAL A 174 -4.46 -3.39 -17.73
N ALA A 175 -4.31 -3.63 -19.04
CA ALA A 175 -4.64 -4.91 -19.68
C ALA A 175 -6.11 -5.35 -19.50
N GLY A 176 -7.03 -4.40 -19.38
CA GLY A 176 -8.47 -4.65 -19.29
C GLY A 176 -8.92 -5.29 -17.97
N ARG A 177 -8.09 -5.28 -16.93
CA ARG A 177 -8.48 -5.74 -15.58
C ARG A 177 -9.57 -4.84 -15.02
N SER A 178 -10.54 -5.45 -14.33
CA SER A 178 -11.54 -4.74 -13.57
C SER A 178 -10.86 -3.84 -12.53
N ASN A 179 -11.33 -2.61 -12.43
CA ASN A 179 -10.93 -1.69 -11.38
C ASN A 179 -11.91 -1.67 -10.21
N TYR A 180 -12.99 -2.45 -10.22
CA TYR A 180 -13.97 -2.46 -9.12
C TYR A 180 -13.48 -3.22 -7.90
N TYR A 181 -13.83 -2.69 -6.72
CA TYR A 181 -13.78 -3.43 -5.47
C TYR A 181 -15.12 -4.12 -5.22
N PRO A 182 -15.23 -5.45 -5.40
CA PRO A 182 -16.52 -6.13 -5.27
C PRO A 182 -17.14 -6.00 -3.88
N PHE A 183 -16.32 -5.80 -2.85
CA PHE A 183 -16.75 -5.76 -1.47
C PHE A 183 -16.52 -4.39 -0.78
N ALA A 184 -16.26 -3.29 -1.51
CA ALA A 184 -16.05 -1.97 -0.89
C ALA A 184 -17.20 -1.52 0.00
N TYR A 185 -18.42 -1.86 -0.40
CA TYR A 185 -19.62 -1.55 0.37
C TYR A 185 -19.59 -2.08 1.81
N THR A 186 -18.87 -3.17 2.11
CA THR A 186 -18.84 -3.72 3.47
C THR A 186 -18.16 -2.77 4.46
N TYR A 187 -17.14 -2.04 4.02
CA TYR A 187 -16.50 -1.00 4.84
C TYR A 187 -17.41 0.21 5.01
N ARG A 188 -18.06 0.68 3.93
CA ARG A 188 -19.05 1.75 3.98
C ARG A 188 -20.16 1.43 4.98
N ASP A 189 -20.75 0.26 4.86
CA ASP A 189 -21.88 -0.16 5.70
C ASP A 189 -21.44 -0.37 7.15
N TRP A 190 -20.20 -0.84 7.38
CA TRP A 190 -19.61 -0.89 8.72
C TRP A 190 -19.48 0.50 9.35
N ILE A 191 -19.03 1.51 8.59
CA ILE A 191 -18.95 2.90 9.10
C ILE A 191 -20.35 3.43 9.46
N VAL A 192 -21.33 3.27 8.57
CA VAL A 192 -22.72 3.69 8.82
C VAL A 192 -23.24 3.04 10.09
N LYS A 193 -23.03 1.72 10.24
CA LYS A 193 -23.45 0.98 11.42
C LYS A 193 -22.74 1.47 12.68
N ALA A 194 -21.42 1.62 12.65
CA ALA A 194 -20.63 2.05 13.81
C ALA A 194 -21.08 3.44 14.32
N LEU A 195 -21.44 4.35 13.42
CA LEU A 195 -21.96 5.67 13.77
C LEU A 195 -23.37 5.62 14.34
N ASN A 196 -24.26 4.79 13.78
CA ASN A 196 -25.63 4.61 14.27
C ASN A 196 -25.68 3.85 15.60
N ASP A 197 -24.75 2.94 15.84
CA ASP A 197 -24.60 2.21 17.11
C ASP A 197 -23.96 3.07 18.22
N ASP A 198 -23.53 4.31 17.92
CA ASP A 198 -22.77 5.18 18.84
C ASP A 198 -21.47 4.52 19.34
N MET A 199 -20.72 3.88 18.43
CA MET A 199 -19.44 3.24 18.76
C MET A 199 -18.44 4.27 19.34
N PRO A 200 -17.78 3.96 20.48
CA PRO A 200 -16.72 4.81 21.02
C PRO A 200 -15.64 5.10 19.97
N TYR A 201 -15.23 6.37 19.85
CA TYR A 201 -14.35 6.80 18.77
C TYR A 201 -12.96 6.14 18.82
N ASP A 202 -12.44 5.89 20.01
CA ASP A 202 -11.20 5.13 20.23
C ASP A 202 -11.31 3.70 19.68
N GLN A 203 -12.45 3.04 19.90
CA GLN A 203 -12.73 1.72 19.35
C GLN A 203 -12.93 1.76 17.83
N PHE A 204 -13.64 2.77 17.31
CA PHE A 204 -13.85 3.00 15.88
C PHE A 204 -12.52 3.19 15.13
N VAL A 205 -11.59 3.95 15.69
CA VAL A 205 -10.23 4.11 15.14
C VAL A 205 -9.44 2.80 15.26
N SER A 206 -9.51 2.13 16.40
CA SER A 206 -8.73 0.92 16.65
C SER A 206 -9.09 -0.23 15.70
N TYR A 207 -10.38 -0.45 15.43
CA TYR A 207 -10.81 -1.45 14.45
C TYR A 207 -10.29 -1.14 13.03
N GLN A 208 -10.32 0.12 12.61
CA GLN A 208 -9.85 0.52 11.28
C GLN A 208 -8.34 0.27 11.09
N LEU A 209 -7.57 0.28 12.17
CA LEU A 209 -6.12 0.08 12.12
C LEU A 209 -5.70 -1.36 12.39
N ALA A 210 -6.47 -2.14 13.17
CA ALA A 210 -6.04 -3.45 13.67
C ALA A 210 -7.17 -4.46 13.96
N ALA A 211 -8.32 -4.40 13.26
CA ALA A 211 -9.43 -5.32 13.54
C ALA A 211 -9.05 -6.81 13.50
N ASP A 212 -8.19 -7.23 12.56
CA ASP A 212 -7.72 -8.62 12.45
C ASP A 212 -7.05 -9.12 13.73
N ARG A 213 -6.31 -8.24 14.41
CA ARG A 213 -5.67 -8.55 15.70
C ARG A 213 -6.68 -8.51 16.85
N MET A 214 -7.61 -7.55 16.82
CA MET A 214 -8.63 -7.37 17.87
C MET A 214 -9.71 -8.46 17.83
N THR A 215 -9.95 -9.08 16.68
CA THR A 215 -10.98 -10.11 16.48
C THR A 215 -10.38 -11.47 16.11
N ALA A 216 -9.12 -11.74 16.45
CA ALA A 216 -8.44 -12.99 16.11
C ALA A 216 -9.19 -14.24 16.63
N ALA A 217 -9.91 -14.12 17.75
CA ALA A 217 -10.76 -15.19 18.30
C ALA A 217 -12.09 -15.39 17.53
N THR A 218 -12.41 -14.51 16.58
CA THR A 218 -13.65 -14.55 15.79
C THR A 218 -13.34 -14.25 14.31
N PRO A 219 -12.88 -15.27 13.56
CA PRO A 219 -12.39 -15.10 12.18
C PRO A 219 -13.41 -14.52 11.18
N ASN A 220 -14.71 -14.62 11.48
CA ASN A 220 -15.80 -14.09 10.64
C ASN A 220 -16.41 -12.81 11.23
N SER A 221 -15.68 -12.10 12.09
CA SER A 221 -16.20 -10.88 12.74
C SER A 221 -16.56 -9.81 11.71
N PRO A 222 -17.77 -9.22 11.78
CA PRO A 222 -18.14 -8.06 10.96
C PRO A 222 -17.19 -6.86 11.10
N ASN A 223 -16.49 -6.75 12.24
CA ASN A 223 -15.53 -5.67 12.47
C ASN A 223 -14.28 -5.76 11.58
N LEU A 224 -14.02 -6.91 10.95
CA LEU A 224 -12.95 -7.02 9.94
C LEU A 224 -13.16 -6.06 8.76
N ALA A 225 -14.41 -5.69 8.46
CA ALA A 225 -14.73 -4.70 7.42
C ALA A 225 -14.06 -3.34 7.66
N ALA A 226 -13.76 -2.99 8.92
CA ALA A 226 -13.09 -1.74 9.28
C ALA A 226 -11.71 -1.58 8.61
N LEU A 227 -11.02 -2.68 8.30
CA LEU A 227 -9.73 -2.66 7.61
C LEU A 227 -9.82 -2.19 6.16
N GLY A 228 -11.03 -1.98 5.64
CA GLY A 228 -11.24 -1.22 4.40
C GLY A 228 -10.57 0.15 4.42
N PHE A 229 -10.32 0.73 5.61
CA PHE A 229 -9.49 1.92 5.81
C PHE A 229 -8.13 1.86 5.08
N TYR A 230 -7.49 0.68 5.00
CA TYR A 230 -6.22 0.50 4.29
C TYR A 230 -6.38 0.10 2.83
N ASN A 231 -7.43 -0.65 2.51
CA ASN A 231 -7.51 -1.43 1.27
C ASN A 231 -8.52 -0.91 0.26
N VAL A 232 -9.39 0.02 0.67
CA VAL A 232 -10.33 0.72 -0.20
C VAL A 232 -9.77 2.10 -0.52
N GLY A 233 -9.38 2.29 -1.77
CA GLY A 233 -8.77 3.52 -2.27
C GLY A 233 -8.02 3.29 -3.58
N GLU A 234 -7.22 4.26 -4.00
CA GLU A 234 -6.42 4.12 -5.22
C GLU A 234 -5.29 3.07 -5.04
N ARG A 235 -5.02 2.30 -6.10
CA ARG A 235 -3.94 1.28 -6.10
C ARG A 235 -2.70 1.66 -6.88
N PHE A 236 -2.69 2.79 -7.58
CA PHE A 236 -1.52 3.26 -8.32
C PHE A 236 -0.91 2.17 -9.24
N ILE A 237 -1.76 1.41 -9.95
CA ILE A 237 -1.34 0.27 -10.78
C ILE A 237 -0.55 -0.78 -9.96
N ASN A 238 -0.97 -1.00 -8.71
CA ASN A 238 -0.35 -1.87 -7.71
C ASN A 238 1.08 -1.50 -7.32
N ASP A 239 1.46 -0.22 -7.40
CA ASP A 239 2.74 0.26 -6.86
C ASP A 239 2.69 0.27 -5.31
N ARG A 240 3.40 -0.69 -4.70
CA ARG A 240 3.43 -0.87 -3.24
C ARG A 240 3.98 0.35 -2.50
N LEU A 241 4.93 1.10 -3.09
CA LEU A 241 5.49 2.30 -2.44
C LEU A 241 4.42 3.39 -2.35
N LEU A 242 3.72 3.65 -3.46
CA LEU A 242 2.67 4.68 -3.52
C LEU A 242 1.45 4.30 -2.67
N ILE A 243 1.04 3.03 -2.69
CA ILE A 243 -0.04 2.54 -1.80
C ILE A 243 0.34 2.76 -0.32
N THR A 244 1.58 2.44 0.06
CA THR A 244 2.03 2.61 1.45
C THR A 244 2.11 4.08 1.84
N ASP A 245 2.60 4.94 0.95
CA ASP A 245 2.66 6.39 1.14
C ASP A 245 1.27 6.98 1.36
N ASP A 246 0.33 6.61 0.51
CA ASP A 246 -1.08 6.98 0.62
C ASP A 246 -1.62 6.53 1.99
N ARG A 247 -1.43 5.26 2.40
CA ARG A 247 -1.86 4.77 3.73
C ARG A 247 -1.26 5.55 4.91
N ILE A 248 -0.01 6.00 4.81
CA ILE A 248 0.61 6.86 5.82
C ILE A 248 -0.06 8.23 5.84
N ASP A 249 -0.37 8.80 4.68
CA ASP A 249 -1.03 10.11 4.59
C ASP A 249 -2.44 10.10 5.20
N VAL A 250 -3.25 9.06 4.96
CA VAL A 250 -4.58 8.96 5.58
C VAL A 250 -4.50 8.76 7.10
N ILE A 251 -3.50 8.04 7.63
CA ILE A 251 -3.27 7.98 9.07
C ILE A 251 -2.85 9.35 9.60
N GLY A 252 -1.84 9.96 8.97
CA GLY A 252 -1.27 11.24 9.39
C GLY A 252 -2.30 12.36 9.36
N ARG A 253 -2.84 12.68 8.19
CA ARG A 253 -3.81 13.77 7.99
C ARG A 253 -5.19 13.40 8.53
N GLY A 254 -5.63 12.17 8.30
CA GLY A 254 -6.97 11.72 8.66
C GLY A 254 -7.14 11.52 10.16
N LEU A 255 -6.17 10.95 10.88
CA LEU A 255 -6.34 10.66 12.31
C LEU A 255 -5.57 11.62 13.21
N LEU A 256 -4.35 12.02 12.82
CA LEU A 256 -3.47 12.86 13.64
C LEU A 256 -3.49 14.34 13.26
N GLY A 257 -4.01 14.69 12.07
CA GLY A 257 -3.89 16.04 11.55
C GLY A 257 -2.42 16.46 11.34
N LEU A 258 -1.57 15.53 10.92
CA LEU A 258 -0.15 15.77 10.65
C LEU A 258 0.21 15.37 9.23
N THR A 259 1.04 16.17 8.57
CA THR A 259 1.56 15.88 7.23
C THR A 259 2.79 14.97 7.27
N VAL A 260 2.67 13.80 7.92
CA VAL A 260 3.77 12.83 8.09
C VAL A 260 4.37 12.40 6.75
N ALA A 261 3.54 12.24 5.71
CA ALA A 261 3.99 11.88 4.36
C ALA A 261 4.99 12.88 3.76
N CYS A 262 4.96 14.15 4.17
CA CYS A 262 5.94 15.14 3.72
C CYS A 262 7.36 14.83 4.22
N ALA A 263 7.51 14.02 5.28
CA ALA A 263 8.81 13.60 5.80
C ALA A 263 9.46 12.45 4.97
N ARG A 264 8.80 11.95 3.93
CA ARG A 264 9.30 10.85 3.07
C ARG A 264 10.68 11.14 2.47
N CYS A 265 10.91 12.36 1.99
CA CYS A 265 12.14 12.69 1.27
C CYS A 265 13.19 13.37 2.16
N HIS A 266 12.78 14.08 3.20
CA HIS A 266 13.63 14.78 4.15
C HIS A 266 12.84 15.04 5.43
N ASP A 267 13.52 15.39 6.52
CA ASP A 267 12.85 15.77 7.77
C ASP A 267 11.80 16.85 7.49
N HIS A 268 10.66 16.74 8.15
CA HIS A 268 9.55 17.63 7.90
C HIS A 268 9.97 19.10 8.06
N LYS A 269 9.51 19.97 7.15
CA LYS A 269 10.03 21.34 7.01
C LYS A 269 9.82 22.20 8.27
N PHE A 270 8.75 21.93 9.03
CA PHE A 270 8.35 22.74 10.17
C PHE A 270 8.10 21.90 11.43
N ASP A 271 7.25 20.89 11.33
CA ASP A 271 6.97 19.98 12.45
C ASP A 271 8.17 19.09 12.83
N PRO A 272 8.31 18.68 14.10
CA PRO A 272 9.41 17.87 14.60
C PRO A 272 9.27 16.38 14.21
N ILE A 273 9.13 16.13 12.90
CA ILE A 273 8.92 14.79 12.33
C ILE A 273 10.13 14.47 11.45
N PRO A 274 11.14 13.75 11.95
CA PRO A 274 12.26 13.33 11.11
C PRO A 274 11.79 12.33 10.05
N SER A 275 12.53 12.20 8.95
CA SER A 275 12.24 11.20 7.91
C SER A 275 12.14 9.78 8.48
N ARG A 276 12.91 9.50 9.55
CA ARG A 276 12.87 8.21 10.22
C ARG A 276 11.48 7.85 10.75
N ASP A 277 10.66 8.82 11.15
CA ASP A 277 9.30 8.57 11.66
C ASP A 277 8.35 8.14 10.56
N TYR A 278 8.45 8.78 9.38
CA TYR A 278 7.75 8.32 8.18
C TYR A 278 8.13 6.87 7.87
N TYR A 279 9.43 6.55 7.88
CA TYR A 279 9.88 5.19 7.59
C TYR A 279 9.58 4.18 8.71
N ALA A 280 9.40 4.62 9.96
CA ALA A 280 8.91 3.78 11.04
C ALA A 280 7.45 3.35 10.79
N MET A 281 6.59 4.29 10.37
CA MET A 281 5.22 3.98 9.92
C MET A 281 5.22 3.11 8.66
N TYR A 282 6.13 3.39 7.71
CA TYR A 282 6.32 2.55 6.53
C TYR A 282 6.66 1.10 6.93
N SER A 283 7.58 0.90 7.89
CA SER A 283 7.93 -0.43 8.40
C SER A 283 6.73 -1.15 9.02
N ILE A 284 5.81 -0.43 9.67
CA ILE A 284 4.59 -1.01 10.24
C ILE A 284 3.71 -1.56 9.13
N LEU A 285 3.39 -0.74 8.14
CA LEU A 285 2.48 -1.13 7.05
C LEU A 285 3.10 -2.14 6.09
N ASN A 286 4.41 -2.03 5.82
CA ASN A 286 5.13 -2.97 4.98
C ASN A 286 5.34 -4.34 5.66
N SER A 287 5.07 -4.45 6.95
CA SER A 287 5.04 -5.70 7.70
C SER A 287 3.69 -6.43 7.64
N SER A 288 2.77 -5.94 6.82
CA SER A 288 1.50 -6.58 6.52
C SER A 288 1.33 -6.80 5.01
N ASP A 289 0.52 -7.78 4.64
CA ASP A 289 0.12 -8.06 3.26
C ASP A 289 -1.40 -8.15 3.17
N GLU A 290 -1.92 -8.06 1.94
CA GLU A 290 -3.32 -8.26 1.65
C GLU A 290 -3.51 -9.72 1.20
N PRO A 291 -4.52 -10.44 1.71
CA PRO A 291 -4.88 -11.73 1.14
C PRO A 291 -5.33 -11.58 -0.31
N ASP A 292 -5.13 -12.63 -1.10
CA ASP A 292 -5.74 -12.71 -2.43
C ASP A 292 -7.28 -12.60 -2.32
N ASP A 293 -7.92 -12.07 -3.36
CA ASP A 293 -9.37 -11.82 -3.40
C ASP A 293 -10.21 -13.07 -3.09
N THR A 294 -9.70 -14.26 -3.43
CA THR A 294 -10.36 -15.55 -3.17
C THR A 294 -10.32 -15.98 -1.69
N VAL A 295 -9.47 -15.36 -0.88
CA VAL A 295 -9.19 -15.70 0.52
C VAL A 295 -9.73 -14.64 1.49
N MET A 296 -10.35 -13.57 0.99
CA MET A 296 -10.96 -12.54 1.83
C MET A 296 -12.00 -13.15 2.80
N PRO A 297 -11.93 -12.84 4.11
CA PRO A 297 -12.84 -13.40 5.12
C PRO A 297 -14.30 -13.10 4.83
N ILE A 298 -15.15 -14.11 4.95
CA ILE A 298 -16.61 -13.96 4.91
C ILE A 298 -17.08 -13.43 6.26
N ILE A 299 -17.79 -12.30 6.25
CA ILE A 299 -18.19 -11.57 7.46
C ILE A 299 -19.72 -11.50 7.64
N GLY A 300 -20.45 -12.21 6.79
CA GLY A 300 -21.90 -12.27 6.82
C GLY A 300 -22.44 -13.33 5.88
N LYS A 301 -23.76 -13.40 5.76
CA LYS A 301 -24.45 -14.40 4.94
C LYS A 301 -24.91 -13.80 3.61
N ALA A 302 -25.12 -14.66 2.62
CA ALA A 302 -25.85 -14.31 1.41
C ALA A 302 -27.28 -13.85 1.71
N ALA A 303 -27.92 -13.15 0.78
CA ALA A 303 -29.28 -12.64 0.95
C ALA A 303 -30.31 -13.76 1.25
N ASN A 304 -30.15 -14.92 0.61
CA ASN A 304 -30.89 -16.14 0.92
C ASN A 304 -30.08 -17.38 0.50
N GLU A 305 -30.52 -18.55 0.96
CA GLU A 305 -29.82 -19.82 0.73
C GLU A 305 -29.78 -20.23 -0.75
N LYS A 306 -30.89 -20.04 -1.47
CA LYS A 306 -30.99 -20.39 -2.90
C LYS A 306 -29.99 -19.58 -3.74
N ASP A 307 -29.93 -18.28 -3.51
CA ASP A 307 -29.00 -17.41 -4.23
C ASP A 307 -27.55 -17.72 -3.85
N GLY A 308 -27.29 -18.08 -2.58
CA GLY A 308 -25.97 -18.52 -2.12
C GLY A 308 -25.49 -19.79 -2.85
N GLN A 309 -26.35 -20.79 -2.98
CA GLN A 309 -26.03 -22.02 -3.73
C GLN A 309 -25.77 -21.75 -5.22
N ASP A 310 -26.59 -20.91 -5.85
CA ASP A 310 -26.40 -20.51 -7.25
C ASP A 310 -25.09 -19.72 -7.46
N TYR A 311 -24.77 -18.82 -6.53
CA TYR A 311 -23.49 -18.12 -6.51
C TYR A 311 -22.30 -19.09 -6.39
N ASP A 312 -22.34 -20.02 -5.44
CA ASP A 312 -21.26 -20.98 -5.20
C ASP A 312 -21.05 -21.88 -6.42
N ALA A 313 -22.13 -22.30 -7.09
CA ALA A 313 -22.06 -23.07 -8.33
C ALA A 313 -21.36 -22.29 -9.46
N LYS A 314 -21.75 -21.02 -9.68
CA LYS A 314 -21.12 -20.15 -10.69
C LYS A 314 -19.67 -19.82 -10.35
N ALA A 315 -19.38 -19.59 -9.08
CA ALA A 315 -18.02 -19.37 -8.57
C ALA A 315 -17.12 -20.57 -8.85
N ALA A 316 -17.62 -21.77 -8.54
CA ALA A 316 -16.92 -23.03 -8.78
C ALA A 316 -16.70 -23.28 -10.28
N GLU A 317 -17.67 -22.92 -11.13
CA GLU A 317 -17.52 -23.02 -12.59
C GLU A 317 -16.38 -22.13 -13.11
N ILE A 318 -16.31 -20.87 -12.65
CA ILE A 318 -15.24 -19.94 -13.04
C ILE A 318 -13.88 -20.45 -12.54
N ALA A 319 -13.80 -20.87 -11.27
CA ALA A 319 -12.58 -21.42 -10.69
C ALA A 319 -12.10 -22.68 -11.43
N LYS A 320 -13.04 -23.54 -11.85
CA LYS A 320 -12.74 -24.71 -12.68
C LYS A 320 -12.20 -24.30 -14.05
N LYS A 321 -12.83 -23.35 -14.74
CA LYS A 321 -12.32 -22.81 -16.03
C LYS A 321 -10.89 -22.29 -15.90
N GLU A 322 -10.59 -21.57 -14.82
CA GLU A 322 -9.23 -21.08 -14.56
C GLU A 322 -8.24 -22.22 -14.33
N LEU A 323 -8.59 -23.20 -13.50
CA LEU A 323 -7.74 -24.35 -13.20
C LEU A 323 -7.51 -25.25 -14.43
N ASP A 324 -8.54 -25.50 -15.24
CA ASP A 324 -8.46 -26.27 -16.48
C ASP A 324 -7.56 -25.55 -17.50
N PHE A 325 -7.64 -24.22 -17.56
CA PHE A 325 -6.74 -23.41 -18.38
C PHE A 325 -5.29 -23.48 -17.89
N LYS A 326 -5.05 -23.33 -16.57
CA LYS A 326 -3.74 -23.52 -15.96
C LYS A 326 -3.18 -24.91 -16.23
N ARG A 327 -4.01 -25.95 -16.15
CA ARG A 327 -3.65 -27.34 -16.48
C ARG A 327 -3.24 -27.48 -17.94
N THR A 328 -3.96 -26.85 -18.86
CA THR A 328 -3.59 -26.82 -20.28
C THR A 328 -2.18 -26.24 -20.49
N VAL A 329 -1.87 -25.12 -19.83
CA VAL A 329 -0.53 -24.52 -19.87
C VAL A 329 0.51 -25.43 -19.23
N TYR A 330 0.19 -26.00 -18.06
CA TYR A 330 1.04 -26.92 -17.31
C TYR A 330 1.41 -28.17 -18.10
N ASP A 331 0.45 -28.75 -18.83
CA ASP A 331 0.64 -29.95 -19.64
C ASP A 331 1.39 -29.66 -20.94
N GLU A 332 1.21 -28.47 -21.53
CA GLU A 332 1.80 -28.09 -22.82
C GLU A 332 3.32 -28.31 -22.84
N PHE A 333 4.04 -27.75 -21.86
CA PHE A 333 5.50 -27.84 -21.81
C PHE A 333 6.02 -29.14 -21.16
N ARG A 334 5.11 -30.01 -20.72
CA ARG A 334 5.41 -31.35 -20.18
C ARG A 334 5.17 -32.47 -21.19
N LYS A 335 4.78 -32.16 -22.41
CA LYS A 335 4.78 -33.14 -23.51
C LYS A 335 6.22 -33.49 -23.89
N PRO A 336 6.58 -34.76 -24.10
CA PRO A 336 7.97 -35.17 -24.33
C PRO A 336 8.65 -34.39 -25.46
N GLU A 337 7.98 -34.20 -26.59
CA GLU A 337 8.51 -33.51 -27.77
C GLU A 337 8.73 -32.03 -27.45
N ARG A 338 7.77 -31.42 -26.75
CA ARG A 338 7.82 -30.01 -26.40
C ARG A 338 8.89 -29.71 -25.36
N LEU A 339 9.02 -30.57 -24.35
CA LEU A 339 10.09 -30.50 -23.36
C LEU A 339 11.47 -30.66 -24.03
N ALA A 340 11.60 -31.56 -25.00
CA ALA A 340 12.82 -31.71 -25.79
C ALA A 340 13.17 -30.43 -26.55
N GLU A 341 12.19 -29.77 -27.17
CA GLU A 341 12.39 -28.46 -27.82
C GLU A 341 12.89 -27.40 -26.84
N TYR A 342 12.33 -27.31 -25.63
CA TYR A 342 12.81 -26.39 -24.60
C TYR A 342 14.26 -26.66 -24.19
N LEU A 343 14.60 -27.92 -23.95
CA LEU A 343 15.94 -28.32 -23.53
C LEU A 343 16.98 -28.09 -24.63
N ALA A 344 16.66 -28.44 -25.88
CA ALA A 344 17.52 -28.18 -27.03
C ALA A 344 17.72 -26.67 -27.25
N PHE A 345 16.63 -25.87 -27.19
CA PHE A 345 16.75 -24.41 -27.27
C PHE A 345 17.59 -23.84 -26.13
N ALA A 346 17.38 -24.29 -24.89
CA ALA A 346 18.13 -23.83 -23.73
C ALA A 346 19.63 -24.13 -23.85
N GLN A 347 20.00 -25.27 -24.46
CA GLN A 347 21.37 -25.62 -24.80
C GLN A 347 21.96 -24.67 -25.84
N ASP A 348 21.30 -24.53 -27.00
CA ASP A 348 21.80 -23.73 -28.12
C ASP A 348 21.87 -22.23 -27.78
N ALA A 349 21.01 -21.78 -26.87
CA ALA A 349 20.91 -20.40 -26.46
C ALA A 349 21.68 -20.07 -25.17
N THR A 350 22.53 -20.96 -24.65
CA THR A 350 23.26 -20.74 -23.39
C THR A 350 24.18 -19.52 -23.42
N ASP A 351 24.80 -19.23 -24.57
CA ASP A 351 25.73 -18.11 -24.76
C ASP A 351 25.06 -16.76 -25.00
N ILE A 352 23.74 -16.74 -25.19
CA ILE A 352 22.98 -15.50 -25.40
C ILE A 352 22.87 -14.77 -24.06
N LYS A 353 23.68 -13.71 -23.91
CA LYS A 353 23.69 -12.83 -22.72
C LYS A 353 22.55 -11.81 -22.72
N ASP A 354 22.11 -11.38 -23.91
CA ASP A 354 21.03 -10.40 -24.04
C ASP A 354 19.67 -11.08 -23.87
N THR A 355 18.98 -10.75 -22.78
CA THR A 355 17.67 -11.30 -22.44
C THR A 355 16.61 -11.00 -23.49
N THR A 356 16.65 -9.84 -24.15
CA THR A 356 15.69 -9.47 -25.21
C THR A 356 15.88 -10.35 -26.43
N VAL A 357 17.14 -10.58 -26.83
CA VAL A 357 17.47 -11.48 -27.95
C VAL A 357 17.07 -12.92 -27.62
N PHE A 358 17.34 -13.39 -26.40
CA PHE A 358 16.95 -14.72 -25.94
C PHE A 358 15.43 -14.92 -26.03
N LYS A 359 14.65 -13.98 -25.48
CA LYS A 359 13.18 -14.02 -25.50
C LYS A 359 12.63 -13.94 -26.93
N GLY A 360 13.24 -13.12 -27.79
CA GLY A 360 12.87 -13.03 -29.20
C GLY A 360 13.01 -14.36 -29.93
N LYS A 361 14.15 -15.06 -29.75
CA LYS A 361 14.37 -16.38 -30.36
C LYS A 361 13.44 -17.45 -29.80
N ALA A 362 13.22 -17.47 -28.48
CA ALA A 362 12.24 -18.37 -27.87
C ALA A 362 10.84 -18.16 -28.48
N GLY A 363 10.44 -16.90 -28.63
CA GLY A 363 9.18 -16.52 -29.26
C GLY A 363 9.04 -16.95 -30.73
N GLN A 364 10.12 -16.91 -31.53
CA GLN A 364 10.13 -17.42 -32.91
C GLN A 364 9.84 -18.93 -32.97
N MET A 365 10.32 -19.69 -31.97
CA MET A 365 10.02 -21.11 -31.79
C MET A 365 8.70 -21.36 -31.05
N LYS A 366 7.93 -20.29 -30.80
CA LYS A 366 6.70 -20.29 -30.01
C LYS A 366 6.88 -20.83 -28.59
N LEU A 367 8.11 -20.86 -28.06
CA LEU A 367 8.41 -21.33 -26.71
C LEU A 367 8.02 -20.26 -25.68
N ARG A 368 7.56 -20.69 -24.52
CA ARG A 368 7.30 -19.82 -23.35
C ARG A 368 8.64 -19.36 -22.80
N ASP A 369 8.87 -18.06 -22.87
CA ASP A 369 10.15 -17.45 -22.53
C ASP A 369 10.61 -17.80 -21.11
N ARG A 370 9.70 -17.73 -20.12
CA ARG A 370 9.98 -18.08 -18.72
C ARG A 370 10.39 -19.55 -18.51
N VAL A 371 9.75 -20.47 -19.23
CA VAL A 371 10.09 -21.90 -19.17
C VAL A 371 11.47 -22.15 -19.77
N ALA A 372 11.74 -21.53 -20.93
CA ALA A 372 13.04 -21.61 -21.59
C ALA A 372 14.18 -21.00 -20.74
N ASP A 373 13.91 -19.86 -20.09
CA ASP A 373 14.85 -19.16 -19.22
C ASP A 373 15.23 -20.03 -18.00
N GLN A 374 14.24 -20.65 -17.36
CA GLN A 374 14.46 -21.59 -16.27
C GLN A 374 15.25 -22.82 -16.72
N TRP A 375 14.92 -23.44 -17.86
CA TRP A 375 15.70 -24.56 -18.39
C TRP A 375 17.15 -24.18 -18.72
N ARG A 376 17.39 -22.97 -19.25
CA ARG A 376 18.74 -22.46 -19.50
C ARG A 376 19.53 -22.35 -18.19
N ASP A 377 18.94 -21.76 -17.16
CA ASP A 377 19.59 -21.57 -15.87
C ASP A 377 19.81 -22.92 -15.16
N PHE A 378 18.86 -23.83 -15.28
CA PHE A 378 18.98 -25.22 -14.85
C PHE A 378 20.15 -25.93 -15.53
N LEU A 379 20.25 -25.88 -16.86
CA LEU A 379 21.35 -26.52 -17.60
C LEU A 379 22.70 -25.89 -17.24
N LYS A 380 22.80 -24.58 -17.13
CA LYS A 380 24.03 -23.89 -16.67
C LYS A 380 24.47 -24.37 -15.29
N ARG A 381 23.51 -24.55 -14.37
CA ARG A 381 23.81 -24.96 -12.99
C ARG A 381 24.20 -26.42 -12.89
N TYR A 382 23.44 -27.31 -13.53
CA TYR A 382 23.50 -28.75 -13.29
C TYR A 382 24.18 -29.55 -14.40
N ALA A 383 24.16 -29.08 -15.64
CA ALA A 383 24.67 -29.81 -16.79
C ALA A 383 25.97 -29.22 -17.37
N LEU A 384 26.11 -27.90 -17.46
CA LEU A 384 27.19 -27.23 -18.20
C LEU A 384 28.29 -26.66 -17.30
N ASN A 385 28.27 -27.00 -16.02
CA ASN A 385 29.31 -26.64 -15.06
C ASN A 385 30.50 -27.62 -15.15
N THR A 386 31.65 -27.24 -14.58
CA THR A 386 32.88 -28.08 -14.50
C THR A 386 32.67 -29.36 -13.68
N LYS A 387 31.73 -29.35 -12.74
CA LYS A 387 31.26 -30.51 -11.99
C LYS A 387 29.76 -30.69 -12.21
N PRO A 388 29.34 -31.35 -13.31
CA PRO A 388 27.93 -31.58 -13.58
C PRO A 388 27.32 -32.52 -12.52
N HIS A 389 26.01 -32.38 -12.28
CA HIS A 389 25.26 -33.29 -11.44
C HIS A 389 25.28 -34.70 -12.05
N ALA A 390 25.26 -35.75 -11.22
CA ALA A 390 25.35 -37.15 -11.68
C ALA A 390 24.32 -37.49 -12.78
N ALA A 391 23.10 -36.97 -12.62
CA ALA A 391 22.01 -37.16 -13.59
C ALA A 391 22.21 -36.40 -14.93
N MET A 392 23.11 -35.41 -14.97
CA MET A 392 23.35 -34.52 -16.10
C MET A 392 24.74 -34.71 -16.73
N ILE A 393 25.53 -35.69 -16.27
CA ILE A 393 26.84 -36.01 -16.86
C ILE A 393 26.71 -36.40 -18.34
N ALA A 394 25.73 -37.23 -18.68
CA ALA A 394 25.50 -37.61 -20.08
C ALA A 394 25.21 -36.38 -20.95
N TRP A 395 24.34 -35.47 -20.48
CA TRP A 395 24.11 -34.17 -21.15
C TRP A 395 25.41 -33.40 -21.37
N ASN A 396 26.23 -33.23 -20.33
CA ASN A 396 27.50 -32.51 -20.40
C ASN A 396 28.44 -33.08 -21.47
N ARG A 397 28.56 -34.41 -21.53
CA ARG A 397 29.46 -35.10 -22.47
C ARG A 397 29.00 -34.93 -23.91
N PHE A 398 27.72 -35.12 -24.18
CA PHE A 398 27.18 -34.93 -25.53
C PHE A 398 27.23 -33.46 -25.98
N ALA A 399 26.99 -32.51 -25.06
CA ALA A 399 27.05 -31.08 -25.35
C ALA A 399 28.42 -30.58 -25.84
N GLN A 400 29.49 -31.32 -25.58
CA GLN A 400 30.86 -30.98 -26.01
C GLN A 400 31.19 -31.46 -27.44
N LEU A 401 30.32 -32.26 -28.06
CA LEU A 401 30.55 -32.75 -29.42
C LEU A 401 30.23 -31.69 -30.46
N PRO A 402 31.14 -31.43 -31.42
CA PRO A 402 30.81 -30.67 -32.62
C PRO A 402 29.72 -31.37 -33.43
N GLU A 403 28.80 -30.60 -34.02
CA GLU A 403 27.64 -31.13 -34.77
C GLU A 403 28.05 -32.11 -35.88
N ALA A 404 29.13 -31.81 -36.62
CA ALA A 404 29.63 -32.64 -37.71
C ALA A 404 30.17 -34.02 -37.26
N GLU A 405 30.59 -34.14 -36.00
CA GLU A 405 31.18 -35.36 -35.46
C GLU A 405 30.22 -36.13 -34.54
N PHE A 406 29.06 -35.54 -34.25
CA PHE A 406 28.14 -36.01 -33.21
C PHE A 406 27.71 -37.46 -33.45
N ALA A 407 27.17 -37.76 -34.63
CA ALA A 407 26.65 -39.08 -34.95
C ALA A 407 27.72 -40.19 -34.99
N VAL A 408 28.99 -39.83 -35.23
CA VAL A 408 30.10 -40.79 -35.28
C VAL A 408 30.65 -41.08 -33.88
N LYS A 409 30.73 -40.05 -33.02
CA LYS A 409 31.34 -40.15 -31.68
C LYS A 409 30.35 -40.49 -30.57
N SER A 410 29.04 -40.32 -30.78
CA SER A 410 28.03 -40.51 -29.74
C SER A 410 27.98 -41.94 -29.19
N ALA A 411 28.16 -42.96 -30.04
CA ALA A 411 28.17 -44.36 -29.60
C ALA A 411 29.33 -44.69 -28.66
N ALA A 412 30.52 -44.12 -28.91
CA ALA A 412 31.68 -44.29 -28.03
C ALA A 412 31.44 -43.61 -26.67
N ILE A 413 30.89 -42.38 -26.67
CA ILE A 413 30.53 -41.68 -25.42
C ILE A 413 29.47 -42.45 -24.63
N ALA A 414 28.45 -43.01 -25.29
CA ALA A 414 27.43 -43.81 -24.63
C ALA A 414 28.06 -45.04 -23.93
N GLN A 415 29.02 -45.72 -24.56
CA GLN A 415 29.75 -46.82 -23.94
C GLN A 415 30.62 -46.37 -22.76
N GLU A 416 31.25 -45.19 -22.83
CA GLU A 416 32.01 -44.63 -21.71
C GLU A 416 31.11 -44.25 -20.53
N LEU A 417 29.93 -43.69 -20.79
CA LEU A 417 28.95 -43.33 -19.77
C LEU A 417 28.40 -44.56 -19.01
N ALA A 418 28.39 -45.74 -19.63
CA ALA A 418 27.96 -46.97 -18.98
C ALA A 418 28.99 -47.52 -17.97
N LYS A 419 30.23 -47.02 -18.01
CA LYS A 419 31.26 -47.44 -17.07
C LYS A 419 31.05 -46.77 -15.70
N PRO A 420 31.24 -47.49 -14.57
CA PRO A 420 31.06 -46.93 -13.23
C PRO A 420 31.92 -45.68 -12.95
N GLU A 421 33.11 -45.60 -13.56
CA GLU A 421 34.05 -44.49 -13.37
C GLU A 421 33.55 -43.18 -13.99
N SER A 422 32.54 -43.23 -14.86
CA SER A 422 31.94 -42.03 -15.47
C SER A 422 31.19 -41.16 -14.44
N GLY A 423 30.75 -41.75 -13.33
CA GLY A 423 29.90 -41.11 -12.33
C GLY A 423 28.46 -40.81 -12.81
N CYS A 424 28.11 -41.19 -14.04
CA CYS A 424 26.77 -41.02 -14.60
C CYS A 424 25.78 -41.97 -13.91
N THR A 425 24.55 -41.50 -13.68
CA THR A 425 23.47 -42.35 -13.18
C THR A 425 23.25 -43.55 -14.14
N PRO A 426 23.30 -44.82 -13.65
CA PRO A 426 23.24 -46.00 -14.50
C PRO A 426 22.02 -46.09 -15.41
N GLU A 427 20.84 -45.73 -14.89
CA GLU A 427 19.57 -45.73 -15.62
C GLU A 427 19.60 -44.74 -16.79
N ILE A 428 20.27 -43.61 -16.61
CA ILE A 428 20.43 -42.59 -17.65
C ILE A 428 21.46 -43.03 -18.68
N ALA A 429 22.59 -43.61 -18.24
CA ALA A 429 23.59 -44.17 -19.16
C ALA A 429 23.00 -45.28 -20.04
N ALA A 430 22.15 -46.15 -19.47
CA ALA A 430 21.47 -47.21 -20.18
C ALA A 430 20.55 -46.69 -21.31
N ALA A 431 19.90 -45.54 -21.12
CA ALA A 431 19.06 -44.93 -22.14
C ALA A 431 19.84 -44.57 -23.42
N PHE A 432 21.10 -44.18 -23.27
CA PHE A 432 21.96 -43.79 -24.40
C PHE A 432 22.73 -44.95 -25.03
N THR A 433 22.98 -46.04 -24.30
CA THR A 433 23.59 -47.25 -24.88
C THR A 433 22.61 -48.06 -25.73
N GLN A 434 21.34 -48.10 -25.34
CA GLN A 434 20.29 -48.79 -26.11
C GLN A 434 19.99 -48.09 -27.44
N THR A 435 20.03 -46.76 -27.46
CA THR A 435 19.79 -45.97 -28.68
C THR A 435 20.76 -44.78 -28.70
N PRO A 436 21.95 -44.93 -29.32
CA PRO A 436 22.91 -43.85 -29.43
C PRO A 436 22.31 -42.63 -30.14
N PRO A 437 22.39 -41.43 -29.55
CA PRO A 437 21.80 -40.23 -30.12
C PRO A 437 22.57 -39.78 -31.36
N LYS A 438 21.90 -39.25 -32.39
CA LYS A 438 22.55 -38.74 -33.60
C LYS A 438 22.75 -37.22 -33.57
N SER A 439 22.08 -36.54 -32.65
CA SER A 439 22.15 -35.09 -32.46
C SER A 439 21.87 -34.70 -31.01
N MET A 440 22.16 -33.44 -30.65
CA MET A 440 21.73 -32.89 -29.35
C MET A 440 20.20 -32.85 -29.19
N LYS A 441 19.44 -32.83 -30.29
CA LYS A 441 17.97 -32.94 -30.23
C LYS A 441 17.53 -34.33 -29.77
N ASP A 442 18.23 -35.38 -30.18
CA ASP A 442 17.95 -36.74 -29.70
C ASP A 442 18.29 -36.90 -28.22
N VAL A 443 19.39 -36.27 -27.78
CA VAL A 443 19.74 -36.20 -26.35
C VAL A 443 18.65 -35.49 -25.56
N ALA A 444 18.17 -34.34 -26.06
CA ALA A 444 17.09 -33.59 -25.44
C ALA A 444 15.80 -34.41 -25.34
N LEU A 445 15.46 -35.20 -26.36
CA LEU A 445 14.28 -36.08 -26.35
C LEU A 445 14.42 -37.24 -25.37
N ALA A 446 15.60 -37.86 -25.28
CA ALA A 446 15.85 -38.90 -24.27
C ALA A 446 15.73 -38.33 -22.85
N TYR A 447 16.33 -37.16 -22.60
CA TYR A 447 16.21 -36.48 -21.31
C TYR A 447 14.77 -36.05 -21.01
N ALA A 448 14.01 -35.59 -21.99
CA ALA A 448 12.60 -35.27 -21.80
C ALA A 448 11.79 -36.48 -21.30
N ARG A 449 12.04 -37.67 -21.86
CA ARG A 449 11.41 -38.91 -21.39
C ARG A 449 11.86 -39.29 -19.98
N ILE A 450 13.16 -39.16 -19.68
CA ILE A 450 13.73 -39.44 -18.35
C ILE A 450 13.17 -38.49 -17.28
N ILE A 451 13.04 -37.20 -17.61
CA ILE A 451 12.46 -36.19 -16.71
C ILE A 451 10.99 -36.49 -16.40
N LEU A 452 10.25 -36.99 -17.38
CA LEU A 452 8.84 -37.36 -17.22
C LEU A 452 8.65 -38.73 -16.58
N ASP A 453 9.67 -39.60 -16.59
CA ASP A 453 9.66 -40.88 -15.89
C ASP A 453 10.04 -40.71 -14.41
N SER A 454 9.06 -40.89 -13.52
CA SER A 454 9.24 -40.73 -12.08
C SER A 454 10.14 -41.79 -11.43
N LYS A 455 10.56 -42.82 -12.17
CA LYS A 455 11.38 -43.93 -11.66
C LYS A 455 12.86 -43.59 -11.49
N VAL A 456 13.39 -42.59 -12.20
CA VAL A 456 14.81 -42.22 -12.12
C VAL A 456 15.04 -41.27 -10.94
N GLU A 457 15.35 -41.83 -9.77
CA GLU A 457 15.45 -41.12 -8.49
C GLU A 457 16.33 -39.85 -8.53
N PRO A 458 17.58 -39.89 -9.05
CA PRO A 458 18.41 -38.68 -9.09
C PRO A 458 17.83 -37.57 -9.99
N MET A 459 17.10 -37.93 -11.04
CA MET A 459 16.43 -36.95 -11.89
C MET A 459 15.20 -36.38 -11.19
N ARG A 460 14.40 -37.22 -10.55
CA ARG A 460 13.19 -36.78 -9.84
C ARG A 460 13.51 -35.77 -8.73
N GLN A 461 14.56 -36.02 -7.94
CA GLN A 461 15.02 -35.08 -6.93
C GLN A 461 15.43 -33.74 -7.56
N LEU A 462 16.14 -33.79 -8.68
CA LEU A 462 16.58 -32.60 -9.41
C LEU A 462 15.39 -31.79 -9.98
N MET A 463 14.28 -32.45 -10.32
CA MET A 463 13.05 -31.80 -10.77
C MET A 463 12.27 -31.07 -9.67
N GLN A 464 12.58 -31.30 -8.39
CA GLN A 464 12.00 -30.55 -7.27
C GLN A 464 12.74 -29.23 -7.00
N ASP A 465 13.92 -29.03 -7.61
CA ASP A 465 14.66 -27.79 -7.47
C ASP A 465 13.92 -26.61 -8.12
N LYS A 466 14.00 -25.44 -7.49
CA LYS A 466 13.33 -24.21 -7.93
C LYS A 466 13.74 -23.72 -9.32
N LEU A 467 14.89 -24.17 -9.84
CA LEU A 467 15.32 -23.86 -11.20
C LEU A 467 14.61 -24.72 -12.25
N SER A 468 14.03 -25.86 -11.84
CA SER A 468 13.26 -26.71 -12.75
C SER A 468 11.84 -26.17 -12.91
N PRO A 469 11.37 -25.93 -14.14
CA PRO A 469 9.95 -25.64 -14.40
C PRO A 469 9.02 -26.75 -13.92
N MET A 470 9.54 -27.97 -13.76
CA MET A 470 8.78 -29.13 -13.31
C MET A 470 8.37 -29.03 -11.84
N SER A 471 9.08 -28.24 -11.03
CA SER A 471 8.79 -28.02 -9.60
C SER A 471 7.52 -27.20 -9.36
N VAL A 472 7.06 -26.45 -10.37
CA VAL A 472 5.89 -25.57 -10.25
C VAL A 472 4.61 -26.39 -10.41
N PRO A 473 3.69 -26.38 -9.42
CA PRO A 473 2.41 -27.10 -9.49
C PRO A 473 1.44 -26.43 -10.48
N VAL A 474 0.32 -27.10 -10.77
CA VAL A 474 -0.69 -26.62 -11.74
C VAL A 474 -1.21 -25.23 -11.35
N GLU A 475 -1.46 -25.00 -10.07
CA GLU A 475 -1.95 -23.73 -9.52
C GLU A 475 -0.98 -22.57 -9.79
N GLY A 476 0.31 -22.87 -9.86
CA GLY A 476 1.40 -21.92 -10.13
C GLY A 476 1.71 -21.73 -11.62
N ALA A 477 0.99 -22.39 -12.54
CA ALA A 477 1.25 -22.32 -13.98
C ALA A 477 1.15 -20.90 -14.56
N ASN A 478 0.52 -19.96 -13.83
CA ASN A 478 0.49 -18.54 -14.17
C ASN A 478 1.87 -17.90 -14.29
N THR A 479 2.91 -18.44 -13.64
CA THR A 479 4.29 -17.99 -13.80
C THR A 479 4.82 -18.18 -15.23
N PHE A 480 4.19 -19.08 -16.01
CA PHE A 480 4.55 -19.40 -17.39
C PHE A 480 3.62 -18.80 -18.44
N PHE A 481 2.67 -17.96 -18.03
CA PHE A 481 1.71 -17.35 -18.94
C PHE A 481 2.39 -16.41 -19.94
N THR A 482 2.00 -16.56 -21.20
CA THR A 482 2.24 -15.55 -22.21
C THR A 482 1.28 -14.37 -22.00
N ARG A 483 1.44 -13.31 -22.80
CA ARG A 483 0.48 -12.20 -22.84
C ARG A 483 -0.94 -12.68 -23.15
N LYS A 484 -1.11 -13.59 -24.12
CA LYS A 484 -2.41 -14.13 -24.52
C LYS A 484 -3.06 -14.96 -23.42
N ASP A 485 -2.26 -15.73 -22.68
CA ASP A 485 -2.76 -16.51 -21.55
C ASP A 485 -3.21 -15.60 -20.41
N SER A 486 -2.43 -14.53 -20.17
CA SER A 486 -2.77 -13.50 -19.19
C SER A 486 -4.09 -12.82 -19.52
N GLU A 487 -4.36 -12.51 -20.79
CA GLU A 487 -5.65 -11.95 -21.24
C GLU A 487 -6.83 -12.89 -20.96
N THR A 488 -6.62 -14.20 -21.11
CA THR A 488 -7.65 -15.21 -20.80
C THR A 488 -7.98 -15.25 -19.31
N VAL A 489 -6.96 -15.26 -18.45
CA VAL A 489 -7.18 -15.25 -17.00
C VAL A 489 -7.72 -13.91 -16.50
N VAL A 490 -7.30 -12.79 -17.08
CA VAL A 490 -7.91 -11.48 -16.78
C VAL A 490 -9.41 -11.49 -17.09
N ARG A 491 -9.85 -12.11 -18.19
CA ARG A 491 -11.28 -12.23 -18.51
C ARG A 491 -12.02 -13.05 -17.44
N LEU A 492 -11.47 -14.19 -17.01
CA LEU A 492 -12.07 -15.02 -15.95
C LEU A 492 -12.10 -14.29 -14.61
N ASN A 493 -11.05 -13.55 -14.26
CA ASN A 493 -11.03 -12.72 -13.06
C ASN A 493 -12.07 -11.62 -13.12
N ASN A 494 -12.25 -10.96 -14.27
CA ASN A 494 -13.31 -9.96 -14.42
C ASN A 494 -14.72 -10.56 -14.34
N GLU A 495 -14.92 -11.77 -14.88
CA GLU A 495 -16.17 -12.53 -14.71
C GLU A 495 -16.44 -12.82 -13.23
N ARG A 496 -15.40 -13.24 -12.49
CA ARG A 496 -15.44 -13.46 -11.05
C ARG A 496 -15.77 -12.18 -10.28
N THR A 497 -15.06 -11.08 -10.54
CA THR A 497 -15.31 -9.78 -9.90
C THR A 497 -16.73 -9.30 -10.18
N LYS A 498 -17.23 -9.47 -11.41
CA LYS A 498 -18.61 -9.10 -11.75
C LYS A 498 -19.62 -9.94 -10.96
N LEU A 499 -19.41 -11.26 -10.87
CA LEU A 499 -20.26 -12.14 -10.07
C LEU A 499 -20.28 -11.69 -8.60
N ASP A 500 -19.10 -11.45 -8.03
CA ASP A 500 -18.95 -11.00 -6.64
C ASP A 500 -19.63 -9.65 -6.37
N SER A 501 -19.62 -8.74 -7.36
CA SER A 501 -20.19 -7.39 -7.21
C SER A 501 -21.71 -7.33 -7.43
N THR A 502 -22.29 -8.28 -8.17
CA THR A 502 -23.67 -8.15 -8.69
C THR A 502 -24.62 -9.25 -8.24
N HIS A 503 -24.12 -10.39 -7.78
CA HIS A 503 -24.96 -11.51 -7.41
C HIS A 503 -25.50 -11.36 -5.98
N PRO A 504 -26.82 -11.45 -5.74
CA PRO A 504 -27.40 -11.36 -4.38
C PRO A 504 -26.96 -12.52 -3.46
N GLY A 505 -26.48 -13.61 -4.06
CA GLY A 505 -25.89 -14.75 -3.38
C GLY A 505 -24.45 -14.58 -2.94
N ALA A 506 -23.75 -13.53 -3.37
CA ALA A 506 -22.38 -13.28 -2.96
C ALA A 506 -22.34 -12.91 -1.47
N PRO A 507 -21.66 -13.69 -0.61
CA PRO A 507 -21.58 -13.35 0.80
C PRO A 507 -20.67 -12.12 0.98
N PRO A 508 -21.00 -11.21 1.92
CA PRO A 508 -20.17 -10.05 2.19
C PRO A 508 -18.81 -10.48 2.71
N ARG A 509 -17.75 -9.86 2.17
CA ARG A 509 -16.36 -10.13 2.56
C ARG A 509 -15.66 -8.87 3.06
N ALA A 510 -14.71 -9.05 3.96
CA ALA A 510 -13.86 -7.98 4.43
C ALA A 510 -12.57 -7.90 3.60
N MET A 511 -12.27 -6.70 3.09
CA MET A 511 -10.99 -6.41 2.43
C MET A 511 -9.91 -6.13 3.48
N VAL A 512 -9.43 -7.21 4.11
CA VAL A 512 -8.54 -7.15 5.27
C VAL A 512 -7.07 -6.96 4.88
N MET A 513 -6.29 -6.45 5.82
CA MET A 513 -4.83 -6.47 5.78
C MET A 513 -4.35 -7.34 6.95
N VAL A 514 -3.42 -8.26 6.70
CA VAL A 514 -2.95 -9.25 7.67
C VAL A 514 -1.44 -9.13 7.90
N ASP A 515 -1.00 -9.43 9.11
CA ASP A 515 0.43 -9.40 9.44
C ASP A 515 1.21 -10.49 8.69
N LYS A 516 2.39 -10.11 8.19
CA LYS A 516 3.33 -11.09 7.65
C LYS A 516 3.79 -12.03 8.77
N PRO A 517 4.04 -13.32 8.46
CA PRO A 517 4.64 -14.25 9.42
C PRO A 517 6.00 -13.77 9.95
N LYS A 518 6.73 -12.97 9.15
CA LYS A 518 7.99 -12.34 9.52
C LYS A 518 7.92 -10.84 9.18
N PRO A 519 7.55 -9.99 10.15
CA PRO A 519 7.62 -8.54 10.03
C PRO A 519 9.02 -8.06 9.65
N GLN A 520 9.12 -6.95 8.91
CA GLN A 520 10.39 -6.43 8.43
C GLN A 520 10.45 -4.91 8.58
N ASP A 521 11.51 -4.45 9.24
CA ASP A 521 11.85 -3.03 9.30
C ASP A 521 12.54 -2.61 8.00
N VAL A 522 12.15 -1.47 7.45
CA VAL A 522 12.82 -0.87 6.30
C VAL A 522 13.94 0.07 6.73
N ARG A 523 14.78 0.44 5.77
CA ARG A 523 15.76 1.52 5.92
C ARG A 523 15.18 2.81 5.35
N VAL A 524 15.60 3.95 5.90
CA VAL A 524 15.25 5.26 5.37
C VAL A 524 15.70 5.37 3.92
N TYR A 525 14.81 5.75 3.00
CA TYR A 525 15.22 6.05 1.63
C TYR A 525 15.70 7.49 1.54
N ILE A 526 16.99 7.67 1.25
CA ILE A 526 17.62 9.00 1.20
C ILE A 526 17.00 9.78 0.04
N ARG A 527 16.37 10.92 0.36
CA ARG A 527 15.61 11.72 -0.62
C ARG A 527 14.45 10.96 -1.26
N GLY A 528 13.89 9.97 -0.55
CA GLY A 528 12.80 9.14 -1.03
C GLY A 528 13.18 8.14 -2.13
N ASN A 529 14.48 7.94 -2.41
CA ASN A 529 14.95 7.04 -3.46
C ASN A 529 15.22 5.62 -2.91
N PRO A 530 14.41 4.60 -3.27
CA PRO A 530 14.56 3.24 -2.75
C PRO A 530 15.93 2.59 -3.02
N ALA A 531 16.63 3.03 -4.07
CA ALA A 531 17.98 2.55 -4.39
C ALA A 531 19.07 3.15 -3.49
N ARG A 532 18.74 4.16 -2.67
CA ARG A 532 19.66 4.82 -1.72
C ARG A 532 19.15 4.64 -0.31
N GLN A 533 19.65 3.62 0.37
CA GLN A 533 19.23 3.28 1.73
C GLN A 533 20.15 3.93 2.77
N GLY A 534 19.56 4.49 3.81
CA GLY A 534 20.24 5.03 5.00
C GLY A 534 20.09 4.10 6.20
N ASP A 535 19.88 4.71 7.36
CA ASP A 535 19.76 4.02 8.64
C ASP A 535 18.46 3.19 8.75
N PRO A 536 18.47 2.12 9.57
CA PRO A 536 17.24 1.40 9.90
C PRO A 536 16.19 2.28 10.57
N ALA A 537 14.96 2.18 10.08
CA ALA A 537 13.77 2.78 10.66
C ALA A 537 12.89 1.69 11.27
N PRO A 538 13.17 1.24 12.52
CA PRO A 538 12.37 0.21 13.15
C PRO A 538 10.92 0.68 13.30
N ARG A 539 9.98 -0.27 13.27
CA ARG A 539 8.57 -0.01 13.63
C ARG A 539 8.51 0.67 14.99
N ALA A 540 7.94 1.87 15.02
CA ALA A 540 7.91 2.68 16.23
C ALA A 540 6.83 3.75 16.15
N TRP A 541 6.50 4.32 17.30
CA TRP A 541 5.70 5.54 17.41
C TRP A 541 6.50 6.77 16.95
N LEU A 542 5.79 7.90 16.76
CA LEU A 542 6.41 9.16 16.37
C LEU A 542 7.36 9.64 17.48
N THR A 543 8.58 10.04 17.12
CA THR A 543 9.62 10.46 18.08
C THR A 543 9.22 11.69 18.88
N MET A 544 8.45 12.61 18.28
CA MET A 544 7.88 13.77 18.98
C MET A 544 6.92 13.40 20.12
N PHE A 545 6.42 12.15 20.16
CA PHE A 545 5.50 11.64 21.17
C PHE A 545 6.06 10.46 21.96
N GLY A 546 7.37 10.19 21.91
CA GLY A 546 8.03 9.17 22.73
C GLY A 546 8.94 8.23 21.92
N GLY A 547 8.58 7.91 20.67
CA GLY A 547 9.40 7.06 19.80
C GLY A 547 9.49 5.59 20.24
N GLU A 548 8.49 5.09 20.96
CA GLU A 548 8.41 3.72 21.46
C GLU A 548 8.50 2.72 20.31
N LYS A 549 9.38 1.73 20.43
CA LYS A 549 9.52 0.67 19.41
C LYS A 549 8.42 -0.37 19.54
N PHE A 550 7.92 -0.87 18.42
CA PHE A 550 6.90 -1.91 18.37
C PHE A 550 7.54 -3.26 18.05
N THR A 551 7.23 -4.27 18.86
CA THR A 551 7.84 -5.60 18.75
C THR A 551 6.84 -6.71 18.43
N ASP A 552 5.54 -6.50 18.62
CA ASP A 552 4.50 -7.50 18.32
C ASP A 552 3.88 -7.31 16.92
N GLY A 553 3.68 -8.43 16.21
CA GLY A 553 3.06 -8.45 14.88
C GLY A 553 3.69 -7.45 13.92
N SER A 554 2.90 -6.79 13.10
CA SER A 554 3.33 -5.67 12.25
C SER A 554 3.56 -4.36 13.02
N GLY A 555 3.10 -4.26 14.27
CA GLY A 555 3.00 -2.98 15.01
C GLY A 555 1.71 -2.20 14.72
N ARG A 556 0.80 -2.66 13.85
CA ARG A 556 -0.48 -1.98 13.59
C ARG A 556 -1.37 -1.87 14.84
N LEU A 557 -1.39 -2.91 15.69
CA LEU A 557 -2.15 -2.87 16.94
C LEU A 557 -1.57 -1.86 17.94
N ASP A 558 -0.23 -1.77 18.03
CA ASP A 558 0.42 -0.78 18.89
C ASP A 558 0.21 0.64 18.36
N LEU A 559 0.30 0.82 17.04
CA LEU A 559 -0.04 2.08 16.37
C LEU A 559 -1.49 2.49 16.69
N ALA A 560 -2.43 1.55 16.60
CA ALA A 560 -3.84 1.78 16.94
C ALA A 560 -4.01 2.28 18.38
N LYS A 561 -3.35 1.62 19.35
CA LYS A 561 -3.38 2.01 20.77
C LYS A 561 -2.82 3.42 20.99
N HIS A 562 -1.72 3.79 20.32
CA HIS A 562 -1.13 5.14 20.48
C HIS A 562 -1.98 6.22 19.81
N ILE A 563 -2.58 5.94 18.65
CA ILE A 563 -3.48 6.88 17.98
C ILE A 563 -4.76 7.07 18.81
N ALA A 564 -5.37 5.99 19.27
CA ALA A 564 -6.62 6.02 20.02
C ALA A 564 -6.45 6.40 21.50
N SER A 565 -5.22 6.51 22.01
CA SER A 565 -4.95 6.84 23.42
C SER A 565 -5.50 8.21 23.79
N LYS A 566 -6.07 8.32 25.00
CA LYS A 566 -6.45 9.60 25.63
C LYS A 566 -5.26 10.55 25.83
N ASP A 567 -4.04 10.00 25.89
CA ASP A 567 -2.81 10.76 26.09
C ASP A 567 -2.30 11.34 24.77
N ASN A 568 -2.85 10.90 23.62
CA ASN A 568 -2.58 11.50 22.33
C ASN A 568 -3.34 12.84 22.21
N PRO A 569 -2.62 13.98 22.12
CA PRO A 569 -3.25 15.29 22.15
C PRO A 569 -3.95 15.66 20.84
N LEU A 570 -3.77 14.89 19.76
CA LEU A 570 -4.23 15.23 18.41
C LEU A 570 -5.55 14.56 18.03
N THR A 571 -5.66 13.25 18.21
CA THR A 571 -6.78 12.44 17.70
C THR A 571 -8.15 13.00 18.07
N ALA A 572 -8.35 13.36 19.35
CA ALA A 572 -9.59 13.95 19.83
C ALA A 572 -9.84 15.35 19.23
N ARG A 573 -8.82 16.20 19.09
CA ARG A 573 -8.96 17.55 18.52
C ARG A 573 -9.35 17.48 17.05
N VAL A 574 -8.72 16.57 16.33
CA VAL A 574 -8.92 16.35 14.90
C VAL A 574 -10.36 15.93 14.61
N ILE A 575 -10.89 14.91 15.29
CA ILE A 575 -12.29 14.50 15.09
C ILE A 575 -13.27 15.59 15.52
N VAL A 576 -13.02 16.26 16.64
CA VAL A 576 -13.88 17.34 17.14
C VAL A 576 -13.97 18.49 16.16
N ASN A 577 -12.85 18.88 15.56
CA ASN A 577 -12.83 19.94 14.56
C ASN A 577 -13.70 19.57 13.35
N ARG A 578 -13.69 18.29 12.96
CA ARG A 578 -14.54 17.75 11.89
C ARG A 578 -16.01 17.64 12.29
N VAL A 579 -16.29 17.20 13.52
CA VAL A 579 -17.66 17.20 14.07
C VAL A 579 -18.23 18.61 14.05
N TRP A 580 -17.46 19.58 14.52
CA TRP A 580 -17.86 20.98 14.55
C TRP A 580 -18.12 21.52 13.14
N LEU A 581 -17.21 21.25 12.19
CA LEU A 581 -17.42 21.58 10.78
C LEU A 581 -18.74 21.00 10.25
N GLN A 582 -19.01 19.72 10.53
CA GLN A 582 -20.18 19.03 9.99
C GLN A 582 -21.51 19.54 10.56
N HIS A 583 -21.51 20.04 11.80
CA HIS A 583 -22.73 20.56 12.43
C HIS A 583 -22.94 22.07 12.20
N PHE A 584 -21.85 22.84 12.11
CA PHE A 584 -21.90 24.31 12.10
C PHE A 584 -21.39 24.94 10.79
N GLY A 585 -20.94 24.13 9.82
CA GLY A 585 -20.49 24.56 8.49
C GLY A 585 -19.13 25.27 8.47
N LYS A 586 -18.49 25.45 9.62
CA LYS A 586 -17.14 26.03 9.75
C LYS A 586 -16.37 25.27 10.82
N PRO A 587 -15.08 24.98 10.63
CA PRO A 587 -14.27 24.29 11.62
C PRO A 587 -13.77 25.27 12.71
N LEU A 588 -13.36 24.74 13.86
CA LEU A 588 -12.71 25.50 14.95
C LEU A 588 -11.28 25.90 14.57
N VAL A 589 -10.60 25.04 13.82
CA VAL A 589 -9.29 25.22 13.22
C VAL A 589 -9.48 25.16 11.71
N SER A 590 -9.05 26.20 10.99
CA SER A 590 -9.35 26.37 9.56
C SER A 590 -8.88 25.18 8.71
N GLN A 591 -7.79 24.53 9.09
CA GLN A 591 -7.28 23.32 8.44
C GLN A 591 -7.75 22.09 9.21
N THR A 592 -8.59 21.26 8.60
CA THR A 592 -9.17 20.08 9.23
C THR A 592 -8.21 18.89 9.33
N SER A 593 -7.11 18.94 8.60
CA SER A 593 -6.13 17.86 8.47
C SER A 593 -4.69 18.31 8.73
N ASP A 594 -4.50 19.52 9.28
CA ASP A 594 -3.19 20.06 9.64
C ASP A 594 -3.26 20.83 10.98
N PHE A 595 -2.65 20.23 12.00
CA PHE A 595 -2.49 20.74 13.37
C PHE A 595 -0.99 20.96 13.68
N GLY A 596 -0.17 21.07 12.64
CA GLY A 596 1.25 21.35 12.71
C GLY A 596 1.57 22.71 13.32
N VAL A 597 2.85 22.96 13.56
CA VAL A 597 3.36 24.18 14.21
C VAL A 597 2.99 25.47 13.46
N GLN A 598 2.71 25.37 12.16
CA GLN A 598 2.24 26.49 11.34
C GLN A 598 0.74 26.80 11.50
N THR A 599 -0.02 25.89 12.11
CA THR A 599 -1.46 26.06 12.30
C THR A 599 -1.74 27.10 13.37
N ALA A 600 -2.43 28.17 12.96
CA ALA A 600 -2.83 29.21 13.88
C ALA A 600 -3.68 28.64 15.03
N LYS A 601 -3.53 29.23 16.21
CA LYS A 601 -4.38 28.91 17.37
C LYS A 601 -5.86 29.12 16.99
N PRO A 602 -6.78 28.22 17.40
CA PRO A 602 -8.20 28.39 17.13
C PRO A 602 -8.71 29.71 17.70
N VAL A 603 -9.57 30.40 16.95
CA VAL A 603 -10.14 31.71 17.31
C VAL A 603 -10.98 31.61 18.60
N GLN A 604 -11.62 30.45 18.82
CA GLN A 604 -12.50 30.16 19.94
C GLN A 604 -11.80 29.27 20.99
N ARG A 605 -10.67 29.73 21.54
CA ARG A 605 -9.77 28.96 22.44
C ARG A 605 -10.44 28.10 23.52
N LEU A 606 -11.57 28.52 24.10
CA LEU A 606 -12.25 27.81 25.19
C LEU A 606 -13.18 26.68 24.70
N GLN A 607 -13.64 26.75 23.45
CA GLN A 607 -14.61 25.83 22.88
C GLN A 607 -13.96 24.52 22.40
N HIS A 608 -12.75 24.60 21.83
CA HIS A 608 -12.06 23.44 21.27
C HIS A 608 -11.72 22.35 22.31
N PHE A 609 -11.44 22.75 23.55
CA PHE A 609 -11.18 21.81 24.66
C PHE A 609 -12.44 21.12 25.17
N GLN A 610 -13.61 21.74 25.03
CA GLN A 610 -14.89 21.21 25.53
C GLN A 610 -15.60 20.32 24.51
N PHE A 611 -15.50 20.58 23.21
CA PHE A 611 -16.13 19.71 22.21
C PHE A 611 -15.51 18.29 22.19
N ALA A 612 -14.22 18.17 22.53
CA ALA A 612 -13.57 16.88 22.78
C ALA A 612 -14.16 16.10 23.95
N LEU A 613 -14.81 16.78 24.88
CA LEU A 613 -15.42 16.20 26.07
C LEU A 613 -16.95 16.02 25.94
N ILE A 614 -17.61 16.67 24.97
CA ILE A 614 -19.08 16.74 24.84
C ILE A 614 -19.66 15.73 23.83
N LEU A 615 -18.82 15.04 23.05
CA LEU A 615 -19.23 13.83 22.31
C LEU A 615 -19.68 12.65 23.23
N LYS A 616 -19.76 12.87 24.54
CA LYS A 616 -20.38 12.01 25.55
C LYS A 616 -21.92 11.95 25.43
N LYS A 617 -22.44 11.50 24.30
CA LYS A 617 -23.67 10.67 24.34
C LYS A 617 -23.35 9.21 24.71
N SER A 618 -22.07 8.88 24.72
CA SER A 618 -21.55 7.59 25.11
C SER A 618 -21.64 7.42 26.64
N ASN A 619 -22.31 6.35 27.07
CA ASN A 619 -22.22 5.79 28.43
C ASN A 619 -20.78 5.34 28.75
N VAL A 620 -19.86 6.29 28.87
CA VAL A 620 -18.47 6.05 29.23
C VAL A 620 -18.19 6.81 30.52
N GLN A 621 -18.36 6.08 31.63
CA GLN A 621 -17.43 6.19 32.74
C GLN A 621 -16.05 5.83 32.18
N ASN A 622 -15.17 6.84 32.09
CA ASN A 622 -13.71 6.83 31.87
C ASN A 622 -13.27 7.79 30.77
#